data_AF-A0AA35UZU0-F1
#
_entry.id   AF-A0AA35UZU0-F1
#
_cell.length_a   1.000
_cell.length_b   1.000
_cell.length_c   1.000
_cell.angle_alpha   90.00
_cell.angle_beta   90.00
_cell.angle_gamma   90.00
#
_symmetry.space_group_name_H-M   'P 1'
#
loop_
_entity.id
_entity.type
_entity.pdbx_description
1 polymer ?
#
loop_
_entity_poly.entity_id
_entity_poly.type
_entity_poly.pdbx_seq_one_letter_code
_entity_poly.pdbx_strand_id
1 'polypeptide(L)'
;MRNSDENRHAYQPQIIVTDLEKRRFRVKYENHSGIKMWGFHSDLNMWVVKRNHGKLKYYKDTHDFSSWTKVHLTKLSATPFHNPSKDPNASNFKLFLERQVKEKFSEMKTADLLIRRDKEVLDPRTNERMNIMMWHATKHLKEIPIPQHFHEGYLDHMEFWAFDEVTATTAIKFTDSDIVLHLVDAKDLLQFRERDIHTLNQHQIIYKGC
;
A
#
# COMPACT_ATOMS: atom_id res chain seq x y z
N MET A 1 10.37 -4.57 -56.89
CA MET A 1 11.23 -4.19 -55.74
C MET A 1 10.32 -3.98 -54.54
N ARG A 2 10.44 -4.85 -53.53
CA ARG A 2 9.84 -4.70 -52.20
C ARG A 2 10.70 -3.70 -51.42
N ASN A 3 10.09 -2.83 -50.62
CA ASN A 3 10.67 -2.35 -49.37
C ASN A 3 9.53 -2.23 -48.37
N SER A 4 9.39 -3.28 -47.57
CA SER A 4 8.64 -3.34 -46.33
C SER A 4 9.58 -2.86 -45.23
N ASP A 5 9.36 -1.67 -44.70
CA ASP A 5 10.05 -1.24 -43.49
C ASP A 5 9.29 -1.72 -42.26
N GLU A 6 10.00 -2.56 -41.52
CA GLU A 6 9.57 -3.41 -40.44
C GLU A 6 9.35 -2.63 -39.15
N ASN A 7 8.30 -3.05 -38.43
CA ASN A 7 8.21 -3.16 -36.98
C ASN A 7 9.49 -2.78 -36.20
N ARG A 8 9.50 -1.59 -35.63
CA ARG A 8 10.29 -1.30 -34.43
C ARG A 8 9.35 -1.19 -33.24
N HIS A 9 8.86 -2.35 -32.78
CA HIS A 9 8.49 -2.47 -31.37
C HIS A 9 9.76 -2.24 -30.58
N ALA A 10 9.92 -1.03 -30.05
CA ALA A 10 10.97 -0.71 -29.11
C ALA A 10 10.79 -1.64 -27.90
N TYR A 11 11.61 -2.67 -27.83
CA TYR A 11 11.82 -3.46 -26.62
C TYR A 11 12.30 -2.48 -25.54
N GLN A 12 11.37 -1.98 -24.74
CA GLN A 12 11.74 -1.29 -23.50
C GLN A 12 12.34 -2.34 -22.57
N PRO A 13 13.55 -2.11 -22.03
CA PRO A 13 14.16 -3.04 -21.10
C PRO A 13 13.27 -3.15 -19.86
N GLN A 14 12.74 -4.35 -19.60
CA GLN A 14 12.25 -4.71 -18.27
C GLN A 14 13.47 -4.74 -17.35
N ILE A 15 13.69 -3.66 -16.61
CA ILE A 15 14.72 -3.63 -15.58
C ILE A 15 14.23 -4.53 -14.44
N ILE A 16 14.73 -5.75 -14.42
CA ILE A 16 14.53 -6.71 -13.32
C ILE A 16 15.53 -6.32 -12.24
N VAL A 17 15.06 -5.59 -11.23
CA VAL A 17 15.83 -5.42 -10.00
C VAL A 17 15.62 -6.66 -9.14
N THR A 18 16.45 -7.68 -9.36
CA THR A 18 16.62 -8.75 -8.38
C THR A 18 17.27 -8.16 -7.16
N ASP A 19 16.49 -7.88 -6.12
CA ASP A 19 17.04 -7.74 -4.78
C ASP A 19 17.62 -9.11 -4.41
N LEU A 20 18.95 -9.19 -4.40
CA LEU A 20 19.70 -10.36 -3.96
C LEU A 20 19.57 -10.47 -2.44
N GLU A 21 18.37 -10.72 -1.93
CA GLU A 21 18.17 -11.28 -0.59
C GLU A 21 18.56 -12.78 -0.61
N LYS A 22 19.82 -13.03 -1.00
CA LYS A 22 20.56 -14.26 -0.71
C LYS A 22 20.83 -14.30 0.79
N ARG A 23 19.79 -14.50 1.60
CA ARG A 23 19.86 -15.16 2.91
C ARG A 23 18.44 -15.51 3.33
N ARG A 24 18.21 -16.82 3.39
CA ARG A 24 16.97 -17.52 3.77
C ARG A 24 16.50 -17.18 5.19
N PHE A 25 16.13 -15.94 5.47
CA PHE A 25 15.19 -15.66 6.55
C PHE A 25 13.81 -15.76 5.94
N ARG A 26 13.19 -16.95 6.01
CA ARG A 26 11.74 -17.00 5.99
C ARG A 26 11.31 -16.11 7.16
N VAL A 27 10.82 -14.89 6.88
CA VAL A 27 10.26 -13.99 7.89
C VAL A 27 9.09 -14.75 8.51
N LYS A 28 9.36 -15.48 9.59
CA LYS A 28 8.39 -16.37 10.23
C LYS A 28 7.33 -15.56 10.98
N TYR A 29 7.67 -14.31 11.33
CA TYR A 29 6.86 -13.36 12.08
C TYR A 29 7.10 -11.93 11.54
N GLU A 30 6.04 -11.17 11.30
CA GLU A 30 6.12 -9.81 10.73
C GLU A 30 6.11 -8.72 11.83
N ASN A 31 6.68 -7.55 11.52
CA ASN A 31 6.53 -6.36 12.35
C ASN A 31 5.11 -5.79 12.14
N HIS A 32 4.32 -5.77 13.23
CA HIS A 32 2.94 -5.29 13.21
C HIS A 32 2.74 -3.87 13.76
N SER A 33 3.68 -2.95 13.50
CA SER A 33 3.47 -1.52 13.70
C SER A 33 2.11 -1.04 13.17
N GLY A 34 1.58 0.03 13.79
CA GLY A 34 0.22 0.51 13.54
C GLY A 34 -0.10 0.67 12.06
N ILE A 35 -1.35 0.37 11.69
CA ILE A 35 -1.83 0.59 10.33
C ILE A 35 -2.17 2.07 10.22
N LYS A 36 -1.58 2.75 9.24
CA LYS A 36 -1.77 4.18 9.01
C LYS A 36 -2.92 4.42 8.04
N MET A 37 -2.95 3.64 6.95
CA MET A 37 -4.03 3.67 5.98
C MET A 37 -4.16 2.32 5.28
N TRP A 38 -5.31 2.11 4.65
CA TRP A 38 -5.50 1.03 3.70
C TRP A 38 -6.48 1.45 2.62
N GLY A 39 -6.46 0.77 1.48
CA GLY A 39 -7.23 1.23 0.33
C GLY A 39 -7.14 0.31 -0.86
N PHE A 40 -7.75 0.75 -1.95
CA PHE A 40 -7.69 0.08 -3.23
C PHE A 40 -7.02 0.98 -4.28
N HIS A 41 -6.03 0.44 -4.97
CA HIS A 41 -5.30 1.11 -6.03
C HIS A 41 -5.85 0.58 -7.37
N SER A 42 -6.65 1.42 -8.04
CA SER A 42 -7.34 1.05 -9.29
C SER A 42 -6.40 0.63 -10.40
N ASP A 43 -5.32 1.38 -10.59
CA ASP A 43 -4.45 1.22 -11.76
C ASP A 43 -3.65 -0.10 -11.69
N LEU A 44 -3.29 -0.51 -10.47
CA LEU A 44 -2.65 -1.80 -10.20
C LEU A 44 -3.67 -2.91 -9.98
N ASN A 45 -4.96 -2.57 -9.84
CA ASN A 45 -6.04 -3.47 -9.45
C ASN A 45 -5.68 -4.28 -8.18
N MET A 46 -5.20 -3.58 -7.14
CA MET A 46 -4.67 -4.19 -5.92
C MET A 46 -5.09 -3.43 -4.66
N TRP A 47 -5.19 -4.18 -3.57
CA TRP A 47 -5.36 -3.64 -2.23
C TRP A 47 -4.02 -3.22 -1.66
N VAL A 48 -4.03 -2.12 -0.90
CA VAL A 48 -2.82 -1.50 -0.38
C VAL A 48 -2.98 -1.25 1.12
N VAL A 49 -1.93 -1.57 1.88
CA VAL A 49 -1.87 -1.30 3.32
C VAL A 49 -0.56 -0.60 3.65
N LYS A 50 -0.65 0.57 4.28
CA LYS A 50 0.49 1.33 4.81
C LYS A 50 0.54 1.20 6.32
N ARG A 51 1.71 0.85 6.87
CA ARG A 51 1.97 0.81 8.31
C ARG A 51 2.88 1.96 8.73
N ASN A 52 2.81 2.36 9.99
CA ASN A 52 3.50 3.55 10.54
C ASN A 52 5.00 3.60 10.21
N HIS A 53 5.69 2.46 10.25
CA HIS A 53 7.13 2.36 9.96
C HIS A 53 7.43 1.22 8.97
N GLY A 54 6.42 0.77 8.23
CA GLY A 54 6.54 -0.35 7.31
C GLY A 54 6.54 0.09 5.86
N LYS A 55 7.17 -0.71 5.00
CA LYS A 55 6.95 -0.64 3.56
C LYS A 55 5.47 -0.86 3.26
N LEU A 56 5.00 -0.22 2.19
CA LEU A 56 3.68 -0.44 1.65
C LEU A 56 3.52 -1.92 1.26
N LYS A 57 2.41 -2.54 1.66
CA LYS A 57 2.11 -3.94 1.34
C LYS A 57 0.92 -4.02 0.40
N TYR A 58 1.05 -4.90 -0.59
CA TYR A 58 0.06 -5.08 -1.63
C TYR A 58 -0.59 -6.45 -1.50
N TYR A 59 -1.90 -6.48 -1.68
CA TYR A 59 -2.73 -7.66 -1.58
C TYR A 59 -3.54 -7.74 -2.88
N LYS A 60 -3.56 -8.90 -3.51
CA LYS A 60 -4.19 -9.03 -4.83
C LYS A 60 -5.70 -9.07 -4.69
N ASP A 61 -6.16 -9.88 -3.74
CA ASP A 61 -7.56 -10.20 -3.57
C ASP A 61 -7.99 -9.97 -2.12
N THR A 62 -9.29 -9.75 -1.93
CA THR A 62 -9.89 -9.66 -0.58
C THR A 62 -9.66 -10.94 0.23
N HIS A 63 -9.48 -12.09 -0.43
CA HIS A 63 -9.14 -13.36 0.20
C HIS A 63 -7.76 -13.35 0.89
N ASP A 64 -6.82 -12.51 0.48
CA ASP A 64 -5.52 -12.42 1.14
C ASP A 64 -5.65 -11.94 2.60
N PHE A 65 -6.70 -11.16 2.89
CA PHE A 65 -7.04 -10.72 4.25
C PHE A 65 -7.52 -11.86 5.15
N SER A 66 -7.85 -13.04 4.62
CA SER A 66 -8.16 -14.20 5.47
C SER A 66 -6.93 -14.71 6.24
N SER A 67 -5.73 -14.35 5.79
CA SER A 67 -4.47 -14.63 6.51
C SER A 67 -4.22 -13.69 7.69
N TRP A 68 -5.09 -12.69 7.89
CA TRP A 68 -4.99 -11.74 8.98
C TRP A 68 -5.75 -12.22 10.21
N THR A 69 -5.24 -11.84 11.39
CA THR A 69 -5.92 -12.10 12.66
C THR A 69 -7.07 -11.12 12.88
N LYS A 70 -8.04 -11.52 13.72
CA LYS A 70 -9.18 -10.67 14.14
C LYS A 70 -8.71 -9.30 14.64
N VAL A 71 -7.68 -9.27 15.48
CA VAL A 71 -7.10 -8.03 16.03
C VAL A 71 -6.63 -7.08 14.92
N HIS A 72 -5.96 -7.60 13.88
CA HIS A 72 -5.49 -6.77 12.78
C HIS A 72 -6.61 -6.28 11.89
N LEU A 73 -7.59 -7.13 11.62
CA LEU A 73 -8.76 -6.77 10.80
C LEU A 73 -9.64 -5.73 11.50
N THR A 74 -9.81 -5.83 12.82
CA THR A 74 -10.46 -4.78 13.63
C THR A 74 -9.71 -3.47 13.53
N LYS A 75 -8.38 -3.50 13.65
CA LYS A 75 -7.56 -2.29 13.50
C LYS A 75 -7.65 -1.72 12.08
N LEU A 76 -7.60 -2.57 11.06
CA LEU A 76 -7.74 -2.19 9.66
C LEU A 76 -9.07 -1.48 9.43
N SER A 77 -10.19 -2.06 9.90
CA SER A 77 -11.53 -1.48 9.78
C SER A 77 -11.68 -0.10 10.43
N ALA A 78 -10.95 0.16 11.52
CA ALA A 78 -10.96 1.46 12.21
C ALA A 78 -9.97 2.48 11.61
N THR A 79 -9.08 2.04 10.71
CA THR A 79 -8.06 2.88 10.08
C THR A 79 -8.66 3.62 8.88
N PRO A 80 -8.19 4.85 8.57
CA PRO A 80 -8.60 5.57 7.36
C PRO A 80 -8.54 4.69 6.10
N PHE A 81 -9.66 4.68 5.38
CA PHE A 81 -9.83 3.95 4.14
C PHE A 81 -9.72 4.89 2.94
N HIS A 82 -8.88 4.54 1.97
CA HIS A 82 -8.60 5.33 0.79
C HIS A 82 -9.13 4.61 -0.48
N ASN A 83 -10.06 5.23 -1.18
CA ASN A 83 -10.63 4.72 -2.43
C ASN A 83 -10.90 5.87 -3.42
N PRO A 84 -9.84 6.50 -3.95
CA PRO A 84 -9.95 7.70 -4.78
C PRO A 84 -10.68 7.43 -6.10
N SER A 85 -10.54 6.23 -6.65
CA SER A 85 -11.25 5.80 -7.87
C SER A 85 -12.76 5.58 -7.67
N LYS A 86 -13.25 5.68 -6.42
CA LYS A 86 -14.64 5.37 -6.04
C LYS A 86 -15.06 3.97 -6.48
N ASP A 87 -14.13 3.01 -6.46
CA ASP A 87 -14.42 1.63 -6.86
C ASP A 87 -15.52 1.04 -5.96
N PRO A 88 -16.62 0.52 -6.54
CA PRO A 88 -17.74 0.00 -5.76
C PRO A 88 -17.37 -1.30 -5.03
N ASN A 89 -16.52 -2.15 -5.61
CA ASN A 89 -16.07 -3.38 -4.96
C ASN A 89 -15.19 -3.06 -3.75
N ALA A 90 -14.33 -2.05 -3.87
CA ALA A 90 -13.51 -1.59 -2.77
C ALA A 90 -14.37 -1.06 -1.61
N SER A 91 -15.38 -0.25 -1.92
CA SER A 91 -16.33 0.28 -0.94
C SER A 91 -17.16 -0.83 -0.30
N ASN A 92 -17.63 -1.81 -1.08
CA ASN A 92 -18.39 -2.96 -0.59
C ASN A 92 -17.56 -3.82 0.36
N PHE A 93 -16.28 -4.06 0.05
CA PHE A 93 -15.42 -4.82 0.96
C PHE A 93 -15.12 -4.07 2.26
N LYS A 94 -14.98 -2.74 2.23
CA LYS A 94 -14.88 -1.92 3.45
C LYS A 94 -16.10 -2.10 4.34
N LEU A 95 -17.30 -1.97 3.78
CA LEU A 95 -18.56 -2.17 4.51
C LEU A 95 -18.71 -3.60 5.03
N PHE A 96 -18.31 -4.59 4.23
CA PHE A 96 -18.26 -5.98 4.66
C PHE A 96 -17.33 -6.15 5.86
N LEU A 97 -16.12 -5.61 5.83
CA LEU A 97 -15.18 -5.70 6.93
C LEU A 97 -15.72 -5.04 8.22
N GLU A 98 -16.34 -3.86 8.10
CA GLU A 98 -16.98 -3.16 9.22
C GLU A 98 -18.11 -4.01 9.84
N ARG A 99 -18.92 -4.67 9.00
CA ARG A 99 -19.96 -5.61 9.47
C ARG A 99 -19.33 -6.79 10.20
N GLN A 100 -18.30 -7.40 9.63
CA GLN A 100 -17.61 -8.53 10.26
C GLN A 100 -17.01 -8.16 11.62
N VAL A 101 -16.48 -6.96 11.79
CA VAL A 101 -15.99 -6.48 13.10
C VAL A 101 -17.14 -6.39 14.11
N LYS A 102 -18.29 -5.82 13.72
CA LYS A 102 -19.48 -5.72 14.59
C LYS A 102 -20.02 -7.10 14.99
N GLU A 103 -19.98 -8.06 14.06
CA GLU A 103 -20.49 -9.43 14.25
C GLU A 103 -19.43 -10.41 14.76
N LYS A 104 -18.27 -9.92 15.22
CA LYS A 104 -17.16 -10.74 15.76
C LYS A 104 -16.61 -11.80 14.79
N PHE A 105 -16.64 -11.47 13.50
CA PHE A 105 -16.15 -12.26 12.36
C PHE A 105 -16.96 -13.56 12.21
N SER A 106 -18.27 -13.43 12.04
CA SER A 106 -19.25 -14.51 11.86
C SER A 106 -19.07 -15.25 10.52
N GLU A 107 -18.75 -14.53 9.45
CA GLU A 107 -18.70 -15.07 8.07
C GLU A 107 -17.27 -15.07 7.49
N MET A 108 -16.37 -14.23 8.02
CA MET A 108 -15.01 -14.08 7.52
C MET A 108 -14.04 -15.03 8.23
N LYS A 109 -13.35 -15.86 7.44
CA LYS A 109 -12.22 -16.66 7.93
C LYS A 109 -11.05 -15.73 8.32
N THR A 110 -10.46 -16.00 9.49
CA THR A 110 -9.30 -15.26 10.01
C THR A 110 -8.21 -16.21 10.46
N ALA A 111 -6.96 -15.76 10.45
CA ALA A 111 -5.86 -16.49 11.05
C ALA A 111 -5.95 -16.46 12.58
N ASP A 112 -5.51 -17.56 13.21
CA ASP A 112 -5.39 -17.63 14.65
C ASP A 112 -4.20 -16.82 15.16
N LEU A 113 -4.34 -16.32 16.38
CA LEU A 113 -3.25 -15.70 17.12
C LEU A 113 -2.40 -16.79 17.78
N LEU A 114 -1.10 -16.81 17.51
CA LEU A 114 -0.18 -17.65 18.26
C LEU A 114 0.25 -16.92 19.54
N ILE A 115 -0.16 -17.45 20.69
CA ILE A 115 0.31 -16.95 21.99
C ILE A 115 1.35 -17.93 22.52
N ARG A 116 2.56 -17.43 22.75
CA ARG A 116 3.63 -18.19 23.40
C ARG A 116 3.93 -17.56 24.74
N ARG A 117 3.80 -18.31 25.83
CA ARG A 117 4.30 -17.88 27.14
C ARG A 117 5.82 -17.86 27.11
N ASP A 118 6.41 -16.71 27.38
CA ASP A 118 7.82 -16.64 27.67
C ASP A 118 8.08 -17.29 29.02
N LYS A 119 9.12 -18.12 29.11
CA LYS A 119 9.44 -18.83 30.36
C LYS A 119 10.25 -17.96 31.32
N GLU A 120 10.94 -16.95 30.79
CA GLU A 120 11.96 -16.17 31.49
C GLU A 120 11.53 -14.72 31.72
N VAL A 121 10.56 -14.21 30.94
CA VAL A 121 10.03 -12.86 31.10
C VAL A 121 8.76 -12.87 31.95
N LEU A 122 8.81 -12.20 33.11
CA LEU A 122 7.66 -11.98 33.98
C LEU A 122 7.14 -10.56 33.81
N ASP A 123 5.81 -10.40 33.83
CA ASP A 123 5.18 -9.08 33.91
C ASP A 123 5.47 -8.48 35.29
N PRO A 124 6.11 -7.30 35.36
CA PRO A 124 6.49 -6.69 36.63
C PRO A 124 5.31 -6.28 37.52
N ARG A 125 4.09 -6.20 36.97
CA ARG A 125 2.87 -5.82 37.73
C ARG A 125 2.13 -7.03 38.29
N THR A 126 2.07 -8.12 37.54
CA THR A 126 1.28 -9.31 37.93
C THR A 126 2.16 -10.46 38.41
N ASN A 127 3.48 -10.38 38.21
CA ASN A 127 4.44 -11.46 38.47
C ASN A 127 4.11 -12.76 37.69
N GLU A 128 3.30 -12.65 36.64
CA GLU A 128 2.95 -13.76 35.76
C GLU A 128 3.87 -13.81 34.54
N ARG A 129 4.02 -14.98 33.92
CA ARG A 129 4.78 -15.12 32.68
C ARG A 129 4.16 -14.29 31.55
N MET A 130 4.98 -13.42 30.94
CA MET A 130 4.55 -12.63 29.80
C MET A 130 4.15 -13.52 28.62
N ASN A 131 3.03 -13.17 28.02
CA ASN A 131 2.58 -13.78 26.77
C ASN A 131 3.20 -13.02 25.59
N ILE A 132 4.08 -13.67 24.85
CA ILE A 132 4.55 -13.19 23.56
C ILE A 132 3.49 -13.54 22.51
N MET A 133 2.88 -12.51 21.94
CA MET A 133 2.01 -12.66 20.78
C MET A 133 2.86 -12.77 19.52
N MET A 134 2.71 -13.89 18.82
CA MET A 134 3.38 -14.18 17.57
C MET A 134 2.36 -14.14 16.44
N TRP A 135 2.73 -13.50 15.33
CA TRP A 135 1.84 -13.28 14.20
C TRP A 135 2.41 -13.97 12.97
N HIS A 136 1.60 -14.77 12.29
CA HIS A 136 1.99 -15.34 11.02
C HIS A 136 2.20 -14.24 9.97
N ALA A 137 3.15 -14.47 9.05
CA ALA A 137 3.31 -13.59 7.90
C ALA A 137 2.01 -13.56 7.08
N THR A 138 1.55 -12.35 6.76
CA THR A 138 0.37 -12.17 5.92
C THR A 138 0.71 -12.53 4.47
N LYS A 139 -0.24 -13.13 3.74
CA LYS A 139 -0.09 -13.33 2.29
C LYS A 139 -0.15 -11.95 1.63
N HIS A 140 0.98 -11.46 1.13
CA HIS A 140 1.08 -10.21 0.40
C HIS A 140 2.02 -10.42 -0.78
N LEU A 141 1.85 -9.62 -1.82
CA LEU A 141 2.77 -9.59 -2.95
C LEU A 141 4.12 -9.06 -2.50
N LYS A 142 5.18 -9.81 -2.83
CA LYS A 142 6.57 -9.42 -2.56
C LYS A 142 7.12 -8.45 -3.61
N GLU A 143 6.55 -8.49 -4.81
CA GLU A 143 6.99 -7.72 -5.97
C GLU A 143 5.77 -7.04 -6.59
N ILE A 144 5.90 -5.75 -6.90
CA ILE A 144 4.86 -4.92 -7.51
C ILE A 144 5.35 -4.62 -8.93
N PRO A 145 4.50 -4.76 -9.96
CA PRO A 145 4.87 -4.30 -11.29
C PRO A 145 5.17 -2.79 -11.25
N ILE A 146 6.28 -2.39 -11.89
CA ILE A 146 6.55 -0.96 -12.07
C ILE A 146 5.41 -0.40 -12.93
N PRO A 147 4.68 0.63 -12.46
CA PRO A 147 3.59 1.18 -13.24
C PRO A 147 4.11 1.76 -14.55
N GLN A 148 3.26 1.79 -15.57
CA GLN A 148 3.64 2.28 -16.90
C GLN A 148 4.04 3.75 -16.80
N HIS A 149 5.19 4.11 -17.40
CA HIS A 149 5.65 5.50 -17.40
C HIS A 149 4.60 6.41 -18.06
N PHE A 150 4.38 7.58 -17.46
CA PHE A 150 3.62 8.65 -18.10
C PHE A 150 4.39 9.19 -19.32
N HIS A 151 3.65 9.85 -20.21
CA HIS A 151 4.27 10.61 -21.29
C HIS A 151 5.04 11.80 -20.70
N GLU A 152 6.03 12.31 -21.43
CA GLU A 152 6.79 13.47 -20.99
C GLU A 152 5.91 14.73 -20.98
N GLY A 153 5.98 15.54 -19.92
CA GLY A 153 5.13 16.72 -19.76
C GLY A 153 3.74 16.39 -19.24
N TYR A 154 3.56 15.22 -18.64
CA TYR A 154 2.29 14.82 -18.00
C TYR A 154 1.81 15.84 -16.97
N LEU A 155 2.74 16.55 -16.31
CA LEU A 155 2.44 17.56 -15.30
C LEU A 155 2.38 18.99 -15.85
N ASP A 156 2.37 19.20 -17.17
CA ASP A 156 2.32 20.54 -17.77
C ASP A 156 1.05 21.33 -17.38
N HIS A 157 -0.05 20.61 -17.11
CA HIS A 157 -1.34 21.17 -16.69
C HIS A 157 -1.60 20.96 -15.19
N MET A 158 -0.55 20.73 -14.39
CA MET A 158 -0.69 20.61 -12.94
C MET A 158 -1.08 21.97 -12.33
N GLU A 159 -2.14 21.98 -11.55
CA GLU A 159 -2.58 23.16 -10.81
C GLU A 159 -1.83 23.27 -9.48
N PHE A 160 -1.89 22.21 -8.67
CA PHE A 160 -1.16 22.08 -7.42
C PHE A 160 -1.01 20.62 -7.01
N TRP A 161 -0.15 20.39 -6.02
CA TRP A 161 -0.10 19.13 -5.30
C TRP A 161 -0.09 19.35 -3.79
N ALA A 162 -0.62 18.39 -3.04
CA ALA A 162 -0.69 18.43 -1.59
C ALA A 162 -0.37 17.06 -0.99
N PHE A 163 0.26 17.05 0.18
CA PHE A 163 0.48 15.84 0.96
C PHE A 163 -0.55 15.76 2.08
N ASP A 164 -1.31 14.66 2.14
CA ASP A 164 -2.20 14.34 3.23
C ASP A 164 -1.43 13.54 4.29
N GLU A 165 -1.18 14.14 5.45
CA GLU A 165 -0.49 13.48 6.55
C GLU A 165 -1.25 12.28 7.13
N VAL A 166 -2.59 12.28 7.07
CA VAL A 166 -3.44 11.23 7.63
C VAL A 166 -3.27 9.95 6.83
N THR A 167 -3.43 10.02 5.52
CA THR A 167 -3.25 8.86 4.63
C THR A 167 -1.78 8.65 4.22
N ALA A 168 -0.92 9.65 4.47
CA ALA A 168 0.44 9.73 3.92
C ALA A 168 0.45 9.53 2.39
N THR A 169 -0.50 10.16 1.70
CA THR A 169 -0.59 10.16 0.24
C THR A 169 -0.37 11.57 -0.30
N THR A 170 0.10 11.67 -1.54
CA THR A 170 0.17 12.93 -2.27
C THR A 170 -0.96 12.96 -3.29
N ALA A 171 -1.70 14.06 -3.36
CA ALA A 171 -2.70 14.31 -4.38
C ALA A 171 -2.18 15.39 -5.34
N ILE A 172 -2.33 15.18 -6.63
CA ILE A 172 -1.98 16.11 -7.71
C ILE A 172 -3.26 16.46 -8.46
N LYS A 173 -3.61 17.74 -8.46
CA LYS A 173 -4.77 18.28 -9.18
C LYS A 173 -4.30 18.91 -10.49
N PHE A 174 -5.07 18.68 -11.54
CA PHE A 174 -4.84 19.28 -12.86
C PHE A 174 -5.86 20.39 -13.13
N THR A 175 -5.42 21.44 -13.80
CA THR A 175 -6.22 22.63 -14.11
C THR A 175 -7.40 22.29 -15.02
N ASP A 176 -7.19 21.40 -15.99
CA ASP A 176 -8.14 21.10 -17.07
C ASP A 176 -8.91 19.78 -16.84
N SER A 177 -8.84 19.22 -15.63
CA SER A 177 -9.44 17.92 -15.34
C SER A 177 -9.96 17.81 -13.92
N ASP A 178 -11.12 17.17 -13.77
CA ASP A 178 -11.64 16.76 -12.46
C ASP A 178 -10.89 15.57 -11.86
N ILE A 179 -9.99 14.95 -12.64
CA ILE A 179 -9.16 13.85 -12.19
C ILE A 179 -8.09 14.38 -11.23
N VAL A 180 -7.96 13.70 -10.10
CA VAL A 180 -6.88 13.89 -9.13
C VAL A 180 -6.02 12.64 -9.16
N LEU A 181 -4.72 12.82 -9.44
CA LEU A 181 -3.76 11.72 -9.38
C LEU A 181 -3.29 11.57 -7.93
N HIS A 182 -3.34 10.35 -7.41
CA HIS A 182 -2.91 10.04 -6.04
C HIS A 182 -1.64 9.18 -6.06
N LEU A 183 -0.59 9.66 -5.40
CA LEU A 183 0.64 8.92 -5.15
C LEU A 183 0.61 8.39 -3.72
N VAL A 184 0.77 7.09 -3.55
CA VAL A 184 0.63 6.37 -2.29
C VAL A 184 2.00 5.89 -1.76
N ASP A 185 2.96 5.70 -2.69
CA ASP A 185 4.36 5.33 -2.46
C ASP A 185 5.29 6.35 -3.12
N ALA A 186 6.49 6.52 -2.56
CA ALA A 186 7.56 7.28 -3.22
C ALA A 186 7.96 6.66 -4.57
N LYS A 187 7.78 5.34 -4.73
CA LYS A 187 8.00 4.63 -6.00
C LYS A 187 7.06 5.09 -7.10
N ASP A 188 5.91 5.68 -6.78
CA ASP A 188 5.00 6.22 -7.79
C ASP A 188 5.64 7.38 -8.54
N LEU A 189 6.66 8.03 -7.94
CA LEU A 189 7.46 9.04 -8.62
C LEU A 189 8.22 8.48 -9.83
N LEU A 190 8.51 7.18 -9.85
CA LEU A 190 9.20 6.53 -10.97
C LEU A 190 8.35 6.48 -12.25
N GLN A 191 7.04 6.77 -12.15
CA GLN A 191 6.17 6.88 -13.31
C GLN A 191 6.41 8.18 -14.10
N PHE A 192 6.95 9.21 -13.44
CA PHE A 192 7.22 10.51 -14.05
C PHE A 192 8.60 10.57 -14.69
N ARG A 193 8.71 11.39 -15.73
CA ARG A 193 9.99 11.68 -16.36
C ARG A 193 10.69 12.84 -15.68
N GLU A 194 11.98 13.03 -15.99
CA GLU A 194 12.83 14.06 -15.39
C GLU A 194 12.18 15.46 -15.40
N ARG A 195 11.60 15.86 -16.54
CA ARG A 195 10.89 17.13 -16.66
C ARG A 195 9.74 17.27 -15.65
N ASP A 196 8.92 16.23 -15.52
CA ASP A 196 7.78 16.21 -14.59
C ASP A 196 8.24 16.23 -13.12
N ILE A 197 9.33 15.52 -12.80
CA ILE A 197 9.96 15.58 -11.47
C ILE A 197 10.44 17.00 -11.15
N HIS A 198 11.03 17.71 -12.12
CA HIS A 198 11.39 19.11 -11.95
C HIS A 198 10.16 20.00 -11.70
N THR A 199 9.07 19.78 -12.42
CA THR A 199 7.80 20.50 -12.20
C THR A 199 7.29 20.30 -10.77
N LEU A 200 7.29 19.08 -10.23
CA LEU A 200 6.89 18.81 -8.85
C LEU A 200 7.74 19.57 -7.83
N ASN A 201 9.06 19.58 -8.06
CA ASN A 201 10.00 20.26 -7.17
C ASN A 201 9.81 21.78 -7.17
N GLN A 202 9.51 22.38 -8.34
CA GLN A 202 9.28 23.81 -8.48
C GLN A 202 7.98 24.28 -7.81
N HIS A 203 6.99 23.41 -7.67
CA HIS A 203 5.69 23.71 -7.08
C HIS A 203 5.55 23.21 -5.64
N GLN A 204 6.67 23.03 -4.91
CA GLN A 204 6.63 22.70 -3.48
C GLN A 204 5.92 23.79 -2.68
N ILE A 205 4.69 23.52 -2.23
CA ILE A 205 3.99 24.37 -1.26
C ILE A 205 4.59 24.09 0.12
N ILE A 206 5.57 24.91 0.52
CA ILE A 206 6.14 24.86 1.88
C ILE A 206 5.15 25.56 2.81
N TYR A 207 4.34 24.78 3.53
CA TYR A 207 3.53 25.32 4.62
C TYR A 207 4.46 25.69 5.78
N LYS A 208 4.85 26.97 5.86
CA LYS A 208 5.51 27.51 7.06
C LYS A 208 4.42 27.70 8.12
N GLY A 209 4.28 26.73 9.02
CA GLY A 209 3.44 26.90 10.19
C GLY A 209 3.85 28.16 10.97
N CYS A 210 2.87 29.04 11.22
CA CYS A 210 2.99 30.11 12.20
C CYS A 210 2.88 29.55 13.62
#